data_AF-A0A358CV60-F1
#
_entry.id   AF-A0A358CV60-F1
#
_cell.length_a   1.000
_cell.length_b   1.000
_cell.length_c   1.000
_cell.angle_alpha   90.00
_cell.angle_beta   90.00
_cell.angle_gamma   90.00
#
_symmetry.space_group_name_H-M   'P 1'
#
loop_
_entity.id
_entity.type
_entity.pdbx_description
1 polymer ?
#
loop_
_entity_poly.entity_id
_entity_poly.type
_entity_poly.pdbx_seq_one_letter_code
_entity_poly.pdbx_strand_id
1 'polypeptide(L)'
;MKYRTLLTLAFVFCWMAYAHASDPSVRAVYGEGVHSFYDGNFQQSHDYLTQVVDIGTDDPRVYYFRGLSALRLGSQTEANEDFKKGATFEAERGNTRSVSRALERIQGPERLLLEQSRSKARLALAKRQEPQLSNTPQSFLSGGRRYSGIGGTESQENLPKPA
;
A
#
# COMPACT_ATOMS: atom_id res chain seq x y z
N MET A 1 -23.18 49.09 3.62
CA MET A 1 -21.85 48.47 3.77
C MET A 1 -21.81 47.55 5.00
N LYS A 2 -22.35 46.31 4.93
CA LYS A 2 -22.40 45.40 6.09
C LYS A 2 -22.23 43.90 5.74
N TYR A 3 -21.49 43.58 4.68
CA TYR A 3 -21.22 42.18 4.30
C TYR A 3 -19.72 41.84 4.22
N ARG A 4 -18.83 42.82 4.47
CA ARG A 4 -17.37 42.64 4.35
C ARG A 4 -16.74 41.92 5.54
N THR A 5 -17.45 41.76 6.66
CA THR A 5 -16.94 41.09 7.87
C THR A 5 -17.41 39.64 8.03
N LEU A 6 -18.35 39.17 7.19
CA LEU A 6 -18.86 37.79 7.24
C LEU A 6 -17.99 36.79 6.45
N LEU A 7 -17.09 37.28 5.59
CA LEU A 7 -16.28 36.42 4.72
C LEU A 7 -14.96 35.94 5.37
N THR A 8 -14.51 36.57 6.46
CA THR A 8 -13.24 36.20 7.12
C THR A 8 -13.40 35.12 8.18
N LEU A 9 -14.62 34.87 8.68
CA LEU A 9 -14.89 33.84 9.70
C LEU A 9 -15.09 32.43 9.12
N ALA A 10 -15.37 32.31 7.82
CA ALA A 10 -15.48 31.00 7.15
C ALA A 10 -14.10 30.39 6.80
N PHE A 11 -13.03 31.19 6.80
CA PHE A 11 -11.71 30.73 6.39
C PHE A 11 -10.90 30.09 7.53
N VAL A 12 -11.26 30.33 8.79
CA VAL A 12 -10.56 29.77 9.96
C VAL A 12 -11.09 28.37 10.33
N PHE A 13 -12.31 28.02 9.92
CA PHE A 13 -12.89 26.70 10.20
C PHE A 13 -12.43 25.59 9.23
N CYS A 14 -11.75 25.96 8.14
CA CYS A 14 -11.25 25.04 7.12
C CYS A 14 -9.75 24.76 7.24
N TRP A 15 -9.18 24.81 8.45
CA TRP A 15 -7.78 24.44 8.70
C TRP A 15 -7.56 23.61 9.96
N MET A 16 -8.63 23.11 10.58
CA MET A 16 -8.56 22.42 11.87
C MET A 16 -9.23 21.05 11.84
N ALA A 17 -9.09 20.31 10.73
CA ALA A 17 -9.72 18.99 10.56
C ALA A 17 -8.75 17.90 10.07
N TYR A 18 -7.43 18.09 10.21
CA TYR A 18 -6.45 17.06 9.85
C TYR A 18 -5.31 17.01 10.86
N ALA A 19 -5.60 16.54 12.07
CA ALA A 19 -4.55 16.30 13.07
C ALA A 19 -4.90 15.17 14.04
N HIS A 20 -5.30 13.99 13.55
CA HIS A 20 -5.54 12.81 14.42
C HIS A 20 -4.90 11.52 13.87
N ALA A 21 -3.70 11.61 13.29
CA ALA A 21 -2.94 10.42 12.86
C ALA A 21 -1.85 9.96 13.87
N SER A 22 -1.62 10.73 14.93
CA SER A 22 -0.50 10.53 15.86
C SER A 22 -0.94 10.50 17.33
N ASP A 23 -2.06 9.86 17.63
CA ASP A 23 -2.45 9.61 19.01
C ASP A 23 -1.69 8.36 19.53
N PRO A 24 -0.88 8.48 20.61
CA PRO A 24 -0.24 7.33 21.24
C PRO A 24 -1.19 6.19 21.59
N SER A 25 -2.46 6.50 21.90
CA SER A 25 -3.49 5.51 22.21
C SER A 25 -3.79 4.60 21.01
N VAL A 26 -3.96 5.17 19.82
CA VAL A 26 -4.24 4.44 18.57
C VAL A 26 -3.11 3.48 18.23
N ARG A 27 -1.86 3.91 18.43
CA ARG A 27 -0.68 3.06 18.22
C ARG A 27 -0.63 1.90 19.21
N ALA A 28 -1.05 2.11 20.46
CA ALA A 28 -1.12 1.05 21.46
C ALA A 28 -2.17 0.00 21.06
N VAL A 29 -3.38 0.43 20.67
CA VAL A 29 -4.45 -0.48 20.23
C VAL A 29 -4.05 -1.30 19.00
N TYR A 30 -3.36 -0.68 18.02
CA TYR A 30 -2.78 -1.43 16.90
C TYR A 30 -1.79 -2.49 17.38
N GLY A 31 -0.92 -2.15 18.34
CA GLY A 31 0.03 -3.09 18.94
C GLY A 31 -0.66 -4.30 19.56
N GLU A 32 -1.71 -4.07 20.37
CA GLU A 32 -2.54 -5.13 20.97
C GLU A 32 -3.20 -6.01 19.91
N GLY A 33 -3.71 -5.41 18.84
CA GLY A 33 -4.29 -6.15 17.71
C GLY A 33 -3.28 -7.07 17.01
N VAL A 34 -2.05 -6.61 16.81
CA VAL A 34 -0.97 -7.42 16.22
C VAL A 34 -0.47 -8.50 17.18
N HIS A 35 -0.36 -8.20 18.48
CA HIS A 35 -0.01 -9.21 19.48
C HIS A 35 -1.05 -10.32 19.55
N SER A 36 -2.33 -9.96 19.65
CA SER A 36 -3.45 -10.90 19.64
C SER A 36 -3.46 -11.79 18.38
N PHE A 37 -3.09 -11.24 17.22
CA PHE A 37 -2.98 -12.02 15.98
C PHE A 37 -1.92 -13.11 16.11
N TYR A 38 -0.73 -12.76 16.61
CA TYR A 38 0.37 -13.72 16.76
C TYR A 38 0.13 -14.73 17.89
N ASP A 39 -0.70 -14.40 18.87
CA ASP A 39 -1.14 -15.31 19.93
C ASP A 39 -2.24 -16.27 19.46
N GLY A 40 -2.75 -16.11 18.24
CA GLY A 40 -3.84 -16.93 17.68
C GLY A 40 -5.24 -16.47 18.10
N ASN A 41 -5.34 -15.38 18.86
CA ASN A 41 -6.59 -14.76 19.29
C ASN A 41 -7.16 -13.89 18.17
N PHE A 42 -7.56 -14.53 17.06
CA PHE A 42 -7.92 -13.82 15.83
C PHE A 42 -9.15 -12.92 15.98
N GLN A 43 -10.15 -13.32 16.79
CA GLN A 43 -11.32 -12.47 17.04
C GLN A 43 -10.91 -11.20 17.79
N GLN A 44 -10.13 -11.33 18.87
CA GLN A 44 -9.65 -10.18 19.63
C GLN A 44 -8.75 -9.27 18.79
N SER A 45 -7.90 -9.86 17.95
CA SER A 45 -7.10 -9.11 16.98
C SER A 45 -7.97 -8.30 16.04
N HIS A 46 -9.00 -8.93 15.47
CA HIS A 46 -9.95 -8.27 14.59
C HIS A 46 -10.66 -7.12 15.30
N ASP A 47 -11.13 -7.33 16.52
CA ASP A 47 -11.84 -6.32 17.32
C ASP A 47 -10.96 -5.10 17.63
N TYR A 48 -9.70 -5.30 18.04
CA TYR A 48 -8.76 -4.19 18.27
C TYR A 48 -8.45 -3.43 16.98
N LEU A 49 -8.22 -4.13 15.88
CA LEU A 49 -7.89 -3.50 14.61
C LEU A 49 -9.10 -2.78 14.01
N THR A 50 -10.31 -3.27 14.27
CA THR A 50 -11.56 -2.58 13.90
C THR A 50 -11.68 -1.24 14.62
N GLN A 51 -11.38 -1.18 15.92
CA GLN A 51 -11.35 0.10 16.65
C GLN A 51 -10.40 1.11 16.00
N VAL A 52 -9.22 0.67 15.55
CA VAL A 52 -8.26 1.54 14.86
C VAL A 52 -8.78 2.00 13.50
N VAL A 53 -9.53 1.15 12.78
CA VAL A 53 -10.20 1.51 11.51
C VAL A 53 -11.32 2.52 11.75
N ASP A 54 -12.13 2.34 12.79
CA ASP A 54 -13.27 3.22 13.10
C ASP A 54 -12.83 4.64 13.49
N ILE A 55 -11.62 4.78 14.04
CA ILE A 55 -10.98 6.08 14.31
C ILE A 55 -10.56 6.80 13.01
N GLY A 56 -10.55 6.11 11.86
CA GLY A 56 -10.24 6.68 10.56
C GLY A 56 -8.78 6.53 10.15
N THR A 57 -8.13 5.42 10.53
CA THR A 57 -6.76 5.16 10.09
C THR A 57 -6.68 4.92 8.59
N ASP A 58 -5.55 5.34 8.02
CA ASP A 58 -5.09 5.04 6.67
C ASP A 58 -3.73 4.32 6.70
N ASP A 59 -3.35 3.75 7.85
CA ASP A 59 -2.19 2.87 7.98
C ASP A 59 -2.47 1.51 7.31
N PRO A 60 -1.75 1.15 6.23
CA PRO A 60 -1.96 -0.11 5.53
C PRO A 60 -1.84 -1.35 6.43
N ARG A 61 -0.98 -1.29 7.46
CA ARG A 61 -0.70 -2.42 8.35
C ARG A 61 -1.94 -2.86 9.10
N VAL A 62 -2.77 -1.91 9.53
CA VAL A 62 -4.01 -2.19 10.28
C VAL A 62 -4.94 -3.05 9.43
N TYR A 63 -5.17 -2.64 8.18
CA TYR A 63 -5.99 -3.39 7.24
C TYR A 63 -5.41 -4.77 6.92
N TYR A 64 -4.09 -4.89 6.75
CA TYR A 64 -3.50 -6.20 6.51
C TYR A 64 -3.66 -7.16 7.68
N PHE A 65 -3.39 -6.72 8.91
CA PHE A 65 -3.59 -7.59 10.07
C PHE A 65 -5.07 -7.90 10.31
N ARG A 66 -5.98 -6.95 10.09
CA ARG A 66 -7.43 -7.21 10.25
C ARG A 66 -7.92 -8.21 9.22
N GLY A 67 -7.49 -8.07 7.96
CA GLY A 67 -7.79 -9.01 6.91
C GLY A 67 -7.18 -10.40 7.16
N LEU A 68 -5.95 -10.47 7.70
CA LEU A 68 -5.35 -11.75 8.10
C LEU A 68 -6.13 -12.41 9.24
N SER A 69 -6.60 -11.64 10.21
CA SER A 69 -7.49 -12.14 11.27
C SER A 69 -8.82 -12.64 10.71
N ALA A 70 -9.43 -11.88 9.79
CA ALA A 70 -10.67 -12.27 9.10
C ALA A 70 -10.49 -13.59 8.31
N LEU A 71 -9.36 -13.78 7.61
CA LEU A 71 -9.05 -15.06 6.96
C LEU A 71 -9.03 -16.22 7.95
N ARG A 72 -8.39 -16.03 9.10
CA ARG A 72 -8.29 -17.06 10.14
C ARG A 72 -9.64 -17.38 10.78
N LEU A 73 -10.56 -16.41 10.78
CA LEU A 73 -11.94 -16.58 11.21
C LEU A 73 -12.85 -17.17 10.10
N GLY A 74 -12.33 -17.39 8.89
CA GLY A 74 -13.08 -17.96 7.76
C GLY A 74 -13.79 -16.94 6.87
N SER A 75 -13.63 -15.64 7.13
CA SER A 75 -14.24 -14.54 6.35
C SER A 75 -13.32 -14.11 5.21
N GLN A 76 -13.28 -14.91 4.14
CA GLN A 76 -12.43 -14.65 2.97
C GLN A 76 -12.80 -13.36 2.23
N THR A 77 -14.10 -13.02 2.19
CA THR A 77 -14.61 -11.81 1.53
C THR A 77 -14.10 -10.55 2.20
N GLU A 78 -14.25 -10.47 3.53
CA GLU A 78 -13.79 -9.35 4.34
C GLU A 78 -12.28 -9.19 4.27
N ALA A 79 -11.53 -10.29 4.34
CA ALA A 79 -10.09 -10.27 4.18
C ALA A 79 -9.64 -9.67 2.84
N ASN A 80 -10.31 -10.05 1.75
CA ASN A 80 -10.01 -9.52 0.42
C ASN A 80 -10.31 -8.01 0.32
N GLU A 81 -11.39 -7.54 0.96
CA GLU A 81 -11.73 -6.13 1.03
C GLU A 81 -10.67 -5.34 1.80
N ASP A 82 -10.25 -5.85 2.95
CA ASP A 82 -9.19 -5.26 3.77
C ASP A 82 -7.84 -5.25 3.06
N PHE A 83 -7.45 -6.34 2.41
CA PHE A 83 -6.21 -6.38 1.63
C PHE A 83 -6.22 -5.39 0.48
N LYS A 84 -7.36 -5.24 -0.20
CA LYS A 84 -7.51 -4.23 -1.27
C LYS A 84 -7.37 -2.81 -0.71
N LYS A 85 -8.00 -2.53 0.42
CA LYS A 85 -7.95 -1.21 1.07
C LYS A 85 -6.56 -0.87 1.57
N GLY A 86 -5.91 -1.79 2.30
CA GLY A 86 -4.53 -1.66 2.75
C GLY A 86 -3.55 -1.46 1.59
N ALA A 87 -3.68 -2.25 0.51
CA ALA A 87 -2.84 -2.11 -0.68
C ALA A 87 -3.00 -0.76 -1.38
N THR A 88 -4.21 -0.21 -1.39
CA THR A 88 -4.48 1.11 -1.96
C THR A 88 -3.75 2.20 -1.17
N PHE A 89 -3.92 2.22 0.16
CA PHE A 89 -3.22 3.17 1.02
C PHE A 89 -1.69 3.01 0.96
N GLU A 90 -1.18 1.78 0.88
CA GLU A 90 0.26 1.54 0.74
C GLU A 90 0.81 2.11 -0.56
N ALA A 91 0.13 1.86 -1.68
CA ALA A 91 0.54 2.34 -2.98
C ALA A 91 0.54 3.87 -3.04
N GLU A 92 -0.50 4.52 -2.50
CA GLU A 92 -0.64 5.97 -2.50
C GLU A 92 0.41 6.67 -1.62
N ARG A 93 0.82 6.05 -0.51
CA ARG A 93 1.78 6.65 0.44
C ARG A 93 3.24 6.33 0.17
N GLY A 94 3.54 5.21 -0.49
CA GLY A 94 4.91 4.75 -0.71
C GLY A 94 5.63 4.27 0.56
N ASN A 95 4.94 4.03 1.68
CA ASN A 95 5.54 3.56 2.94
C ASN A 95 5.78 2.03 2.96
N THR A 96 6.47 1.54 1.94
CA THR A 96 6.65 0.09 1.70
C THR A 96 7.52 -0.57 2.77
N ARG A 97 8.49 0.15 3.35
CA ARG A 97 9.48 -0.44 4.28
C ARG A 97 8.88 -0.83 5.63
N SER A 98 8.01 0.03 6.20
CA SER A 98 7.39 -0.25 7.50
C SER A 98 6.39 -1.41 7.39
N VAL A 99 5.60 -1.42 6.31
CA VAL A 99 4.68 -2.50 5.97
C VAL A 99 5.43 -3.82 5.78
N SER A 100 6.51 -3.81 4.99
CA SER A 100 7.26 -5.03 4.70
C SER A 100 7.88 -5.64 5.96
N ARG A 101 8.36 -4.81 6.89
CA ARG A 101 8.83 -5.28 8.21
C ARG A 101 7.69 -5.88 9.03
N ALA A 102 6.53 -5.25 9.07
CA ALA A 102 5.39 -5.73 9.83
C ALA A 102 4.91 -7.12 9.35
N LEU A 103 4.99 -7.36 8.04
CA LEU A 103 4.54 -8.60 7.40
C LEU A 103 5.65 -9.67 7.28
N GLU A 104 6.85 -9.45 7.80
CA GLU A 104 8.00 -10.35 7.60
C GLU A 104 7.72 -11.80 8.03
N ARG A 105 6.96 -11.96 9.12
CA ARG A 105 6.55 -13.28 9.66
C ARG A 105 5.38 -13.92 8.90
N ILE A 106 4.73 -13.18 8.00
CA ILE A 106 3.59 -13.66 7.22
C ILE A 106 4.10 -14.25 5.91
N GLN A 107 4.01 -15.57 5.80
CA GLN A 107 4.49 -16.36 4.67
C GLN A 107 3.39 -17.32 4.19
N GLY A 108 3.58 -17.97 3.04
CA GLY A 108 2.65 -18.98 2.54
C GLY A 108 1.46 -18.43 1.75
N PRO A 109 0.34 -19.18 1.69
CA PRO A 109 -0.82 -18.83 0.86
C PRO A 109 -1.46 -17.48 1.22
N GLU A 110 -1.55 -17.15 2.51
CA GLU A 110 -2.13 -15.87 2.94
C GLU A 110 -1.25 -14.69 2.49
N ARG A 111 0.08 -14.88 2.51
CA ARG A 111 1.01 -13.88 1.98
C ARG A 111 0.83 -13.68 0.48
N LEU A 112 0.61 -14.75 -0.27
CA LEU A 112 0.38 -14.65 -1.72
C LEU A 112 -0.86 -13.82 -2.04
N LEU A 113 -1.97 -14.03 -1.33
CA LEU A 113 -3.20 -13.24 -1.50
C LEU A 113 -2.97 -11.76 -1.25
N LEU A 114 -2.23 -11.44 -0.18
CA LEU A 114 -1.87 -10.06 0.16
C LEU A 114 -0.98 -9.43 -0.94
N GLU A 115 0.05 -10.13 -1.42
CA GLU A 115 0.93 -9.62 -2.48
C GLU A 115 0.20 -9.42 -3.81
N GLN A 116 -0.79 -10.25 -4.13
CA GLN A 116 -1.66 -10.04 -5.29
C GLN A 116 -2.41 -8.71 -5.18
N SER A 117 -2.96 -8.39 -4.01
CA SER A 117 -3.63 -7.10 -3.76
C SER A 117 -2.65 -5.93 -3.88
N ARG A 118 -1.44 -6.05 -3.33
CA ARG A 118 -0.37 -5.04 -3.47
C ARG A 118 0.01 -4.79 -4.93
N SER A 119 0.17 -5.86 -5.70
CA SER A 119 0.47 -5.75 -7.14
C SER A 119 -0.67 -5.04 -7.89
N LYS A 120 -1.93 -5.42 -7.63
CA LYS A 120 -3.09 -4.79 -8.26
C LYS A 120 -3.19 -3.30 -7.94
N ALA A 121 -2.95 -2.91 -6.69
CA ALA A 121 -3.00 -1.50 -6.28
C ALA A 121 -1.91 -0.66 -6.96
N ARG A 122 -0.68 -1.17 -7.06
CA ARG A 122 0.42 -0.49 -7.77
C ARG A 122 0.12 -0.33 -9.26
N LEU A 123 -0.43 -1.36 -9.90
CA LEU A 123 -0.86 -1.29 -11.30
C LEU A 123 -1.99 -0.27 -11.50
N ALA A 124 -2.97 -0.25 -10.60
CA ALA A 124 -4.06 0.72 -10.67
C ALA A 124 -3.57 2.16 -10.49
N LEU A 125 -2.63 2.38 -9.57
CA LEU A 125 -2.00 3.67 -9.36
C LEU A 125 -1.18 4.10 -10.59
N ALA A 126 -0.39 3.19 -11.16
CA ALA A 126 0.39 3.44 -12.37
C ALA A 126 -0.53 3.84 -13.54
N LYS A 127 -1.61 3.10 -13.79
CA LYS A 127 -2.61 3.43 -14.83
C LYS A 127 -3.28 4.79 -14.62
N ARG A 128 -3.48 5.22 -13.36
CA ARG A 128 -4.01 6.55 -13.05
C ARG A 128 -2.99 7.65 -13.31
N GLN A 129 -1.70 7.33 -13.13
CA GLN A 129 -0.57 8.23 -13.31
C GLN A 129 -0.04 8.27 -14.73
N GLU A 130 -0.37 7.28 -15.57
CA GLU A 130 -0.12 7.33 -17.01
C GLU A 130 -0.71 8.64 -17.54
N PRO A 131 0.13 9.62 -17.93
CA PRO A 131 -0.37 10.71 -18.75
C PRO A 131 -0.88 10.05 -20.03
N GLN A 132 -1.85 10.64 -20.72
CA GLN A 132 -2.27 10.21 -22.06
C GLN A 132 -1.12 10.34 -23.08
N LEU A 133 -0.03 9.60 -22.92
CA LEU A 133 1.17 9.57 -23.77
C LEU A 133 0.90 8.81 -25.07
N SER A 134 -0.36 8.40 -25.32
CA SER A 134 -0.77 7.67 -26.50
C SER A 134 -1.13 8.56 -27.69
N ASN A 135 -0.28 9.55 -28.00
CA ASN A 135 -0.21 10.12 -29.35
C ASN A 135 1.22 10.06 -29.92
N THR A 136 2.08 9.18 -29.40
CA THR A 136 3.34 8.85 -30.06
C THR A 136 3.49 7.35 -30.19
N PRO A 137 3.40 6.76 -31.39
CA PRO A 137 3.75 5.36 -31.59
C PRO A 137 5.26 5.24 -31.48
N GLN A 138 5.76 4.95 -30.28
CA GLN A 138 7.17 4.61 -30.10
C GLN A 138 7.38 3.14 -30.40
N SER A 139 7.93 2.88 -31.58
CA SER A 139 8.60 1.64 -31.97
C SER A 139 9.78 1.35 -31.05
N PHE A 140 9.52 0.79 -29.86
CA PHE A 140 10.56 0.43 -28.88
C PHE A 140 11.24 -0.92 -29.14
N LEU A 141 11.00 -1.53 -30.31
CA LEU A 141 11.72 -2.71 -30.79
C LEU A 141 12.89 -2.28 -31.70
N SER A 142 13.89 -1.63 -31.12
CA SER A 142 15.19 -1.48 -31.78
C SER A 142 16.29 -1.45 -30.70
N GLY A 143 16.63 -2.63 -30.21
CA GLY A 143 17.71 -2.79 -29.26
C GLY A 143 17.78 -4.21 -28.73
N GLY A 144 18.21 -5.13 -29.58
CA GLY A 144 18.44 -6.52 -29.22
C GLY A 144 19.44 -6.63 -28.08
N ARG A 145 18.94 -6.75 -26.85
CA ARG A 145 19.67 -7.35 -25.74
C ARG A 145 18.78 -8.43 -25.14
N ARG A 146 19.08 -9.67 -25.50
CA ARG A 146 18.52 -10.84 -24.83
C ARG A 146 19.16 -10.92 -23.45
N TYR A 147 18.34 -10.86 -22.41
CA TYR A 147 18.77 -11.12 -21.04
C TYR A 147 19.17 -12.61 -20.95
N SER A 148 20.45 -12.90 -20.71
CA SER A 148 20.93 -14.22 -20.32
C SER A 148 21.11 -14.22 -18.80
N GLY A 149 20.65 -15.28 -18.13
CA GLY A 149 20.62 -15.38 -16.68
C GLY A 149 22.01 -15.32 -16.00
N ILE A 150 21.96 -15.08 -14.69
CA ILE A 150 23.02 -15.06 -13.66
C ILE A 150 24.41 -15.50 -14.17
N GLY A 151 25.23 -14.51 -14.55
CA GLY A 151 26.65 -14.70 -14.83
C GLY A 151 27.15 -13.91 -16.05
N GLY A 152 27.68 -12.71 -15.82
CA GLY A 152 28.53 -11.98 -16.76
C GLY A 152 27.80 -11.24 -17.90
N THR A 153 28.01 -9.92 -17.99
CA THR A 153 27.77 -9.19 -19.25
C THR A 153 29.02 -9.37 -20.11
N GLU A 154 28.96 -10.21 -21.14
CA GLU A 154 29.99 -10.24 -22.18
C GLU A 154 29.96 -8.92 -22.95
N SER A 155 30.99 -8.10 -22.78
CA SER A 155 31.27 -6.96 -23.65
C SER A 155 31.83 -7.50 -24.96
N GLN A 156 31.14 -7.31 -26.08
CA GLN A 156 31.65 -7.73 -27.38
C GLN A 156 32.97 -7.05 -27.71
N GLU A 157 33.95 -7.89 -28.02
CA GLU A 157 35.25 -7.60 -28.60
C GLU A 157 35.08 -6.88 -29.94
N ASN A 158 35.68 -5.69 -30.07
CA ASN A 158 35.67 -4.90 -31.31
C ASN A 158 36.52 -5.60 -32.38
N LEU A 159 35.88 -6.20 -33.37
CA LEU A 159 36.54 -6.62 -34.62
C LEU A 159 36.87 -5.38 -35.47
N PRO A 160 38.07 -5.31 -36.07
CA PRO A 160 38.51 -4.14 -36.82
C PRO A 160 37.73 -3.98 -38.13
N LYS A 161 37.44 -2.71 -38.48
CA LYS A 161 36.81 -2.35 -39.76
C LYS A 161 37.78 -2.59 -40.92
N PRO A 162 37.34 -3.18 -42.05
CA PRO A 162 38.15 -3.22 -43.25
C PRO A 162 38.29 -1.82 -43.89
N ALA A 163 39.43 -1.64 -44.57
CA ALA A 163 39.95 -0.39 -45.12
C ALA A 163 39.04 0.31 -46.15
#